data_AF-A0A816F992-F1
#
_entry.id   AF-A0A816F992-F1
#
_cell.length_a   1.000
_cell.length_b   1.000
_cell.length_c   1.000
_cell.angle_alpha   90.00
_cell.angle_beta   90.00
_cell.angle_gamma   90.00
#
_symmetry.space_group_name_H-M   'P 1'
#
loop_
_entity.id
_entity.type
_entity.pdbx_description
1 polymer ?
#
loop_
_entity_poly.entity_id
_entity_poly.type
_entity_poly.pdbx_seq_one_letter_code
_entity_poly.pdbx_strand_id
1 'polypeptide(L)'
;MQRGNFSLNPPGSHDCYRKLAPCGGFNSSTSKQRTTLEAGTEYTVMFQQHLNHYYPPNPGQLDISFAVGLDPDESDFQTLISFNDYNPMNHNTQTNFSIPIRLPNQPCDHCVLRVRYLTKNPDEEDHGMTFHQCSDIRLTASS
;
A
#
# COMPACT_ATOMS: atom_id res chain seq x y z
N MET A 1 2.53 2.80 -10.66
CA MET A 1 1.32 3.63 -10.45
C MET A 1 0.27 2.73 -9.84
N GLN A 2 -0.53 3.21 -8.87
CA GLN A 2 -1.53 2.34 -8.23
C GLN A 2 -2.59 1.85 -9.22
N ARG A 3 -3.16 0.67 -8.95
CA ARG A 3 -4.34 0.15 -9.64
C ARG A 3 -5.53 1.08 -9.46
N GLY A 4 -6.43 1.12 -10.45
CA GLY A 4 -7.65 1.92 -10.38
C GLY A 4 -7.40 3.43 -10.41
N ASN A 5 -8.41 4.19 -10.00
CA ASN A 5 -8.30 5.65 -9.91
C ASN A 5 -7.54 6.09 -8.68
N PHE A 6 -6.97 7.28 -8.75
CA PHE A 6 -6.22 7.89 -7.67
C PHE A 6 -6.42 9.38 -7.75
N SER A 7 -6.75 9.99 -6.61
CA SER A 7 -6.74 11.43 -6.49
C SER A 7 -6.03 11.81 -5.20
N LEU A 8 -5.08 12.74 -5.31
CA LEU A 8 -4.40 13.40 -4.19
C LEU A 8 -5.23 14.57 -3.60
N ASN A 9 -6.38 14.89 -4.21
CA ASN A 9 -7.25 15.98 -3.79
C ASN A 9 -8.73 15.52 -3.80
N PRO A 10 -9.58 15.81 -2.79
CA PRO A 10 -9.33 16.37 -1.45
C PRO A 10 -8.95 15.30 -0.40
N PRO A 11 -8.69 15.68 0.88
CA PRO A 11 -8.65 14.74 2.00
C PRO A 11 -9.89 13.83 2.02
N GLY A 12 -9.71 12.56 2.40
CA GLY A 12 -10.80 11.58 2.42
C GLY A 12 -11.36 11.19 1.05
N SER A 13 -10.59 11.33 -0.04
CA SER A 13 -11.02 10.89 -1.37
C SER A 13 -11.50 9.43 -1.34
N HIS A 14 -12.67 9.16 -1.94
CA HIS A 14 -13.22 7.80 -2.01
C HIS A 14 -12.26 6.83 -2.74
N ASP A 15 -11.44 7.33 -3.67
CA ASP A 15 -10.44 6.51 -4.37
C ASP A 15 -9.43 5.85 -3.41
N CYS A 16 -9.24 6.42 -2.22
CA CYS A 16 -8.35 5.91 -1.17
C CYS A 16 -9.03 4.88 -0.26
N TYR A 17 -10.37 4.86 -0.20
CA TYR A 17 -11.16 4.06 0.73
C TYR A 17 -11.33 2.61 0.24
N ARG A 18 -10.22 1.87 0.24
CA ARG A 18 -10.09 0.55 -0.39
C ARG A 18 -9.95 -0.57 0.62
N LYS A 19 -11.09 -1.13 1.05
CA LYS A 19 -11.14 -2.10 2.15
C LYS A 19 -11.02 -3.57 1.77
N LEU A 20 -11.34 -3.91 0.53
CA LEU A 20 -11.36 -5.31 0.10
C LEU A 20 -9.93 -5.81 -0.14
N ALA A 21 -9.52 -6.86 0.56
CA ALA A 21 -8.23 -7.49 0.34
C ALA A 21 -8.14 -8.14 -1.07
N PRO A 22 -6.92 -8.30 -1.62
CA PRO A 22 -5.66 -7.74 -1.14
C PRO A 22 -5.36 -6.35 -1.74
N CYS A 23 -6.12 -5.91 -2.75
CA CYS A 23 -5.83 -4.74 -3.59
C CYS A 23 -6.99 -3.76 -3.71
N GLY A 24 -7.88 -3.70 -2.72
CA GLY A 24 -8.99 -2.75 -2.69
C GLY A 24 -10.16 -3.12 -3.59
N GLY A 25 -10.29 -4.39 -3.99
CA GLY A 25 -11.28 -4.84 -4.97
C GLY A 25 -10.86 -4.61 -6.44
N PHE A 26 -9.62 -4.17 -6.68
CA PHE A 26 -9.07 -3.93 -8.01
C PHE A 26 -8.13 -5.06 -8.45
N ASN A 27 -8.36 -5.59 -9.66
CA ASN A 27 -7.47 -6.56 -10.29
C ASN A 27 -6.50 -5.89 -11.29
N SER A 28 -5.60 -6.67 -11.88
CA SER A 28 -4.55 -6.23 -12.80
C SER A 28 -5.07 -5.51 -14.06
N SER A 29 -6.30 -5.80 -14.50
CA SER A 29 -6.92 -5.13 -15.64
C SER A 29 -7.22 -3.64 -15.40
N THR A 30 -7.27 -3.23 -14.14
CA THR A 30 -7.55 -1.83 -13.74
C THR A 30 -6.27 -1.00 -13.63
N SER A 31 -5.12 -1.61 -13.90
CA SER A 31 -3.83 -0.98 -13.84
C SER A 31 -3.62 -0.05 -15.01
N LYS A 32 -3.17 1.19 -14.73
CA LYS A 32 -2.88 2.17 -15.77
C LYS A 32 -1.46 2.01 -16.33
N GLN A 33 -0.54 1.47 -15.54
CA GLN A 33 0.87 1.35 -15.90
C GLN A 33 1.58 0.34 -15.01
N ARG A 34 2.47 -0.46 -15.61
CA ARG A 34 3.45 -1.28 -14.89
C ARG A 34 4.79 -0.56 -14.85
N THR A 35 5.35 -0.40 -13.65
CA THR A 35 6.68 0.18 -13.48
C THR A 35 7.75 -0.91 -13.57
N THR A 36 8.76 -0.74 -14.41
CA THR A 36 9.91 -1.65 -14.47
C THR A 36 11.00 -1.17 -13.52
N LEU A 37 11.47 -2.06 -12.65
CA LEU A 37 12.51 -1.83 -11.66
C LEU A 37 13.53 -2.96 -11.72
N GLU A 38 14.71 -2.76 -11.13
CA GLU A 38 15.74 -3.77 -11.05
C GLU A 38 15.57 -4.60 -9.76
N ALA A 39 15.57 -5.94 -9.88
CA ALA A 39 15.48 -6.84 -8.76
C ALA A 39 16.66 -6.63 -7.80
N GLY A 40 16.40 -6.76 -6.50
CA GLY A 40 17.46 -6.59 -5.52
C GLY A 40 18.06 -5.18 -5.55
N THR A 41 17.26 -4.13 -5.73
CA THR A 41 17.73 -2.73 -5.61
C THR A 41 16.99 -1.95 -4.52
N GLU A 42 17.62 -0.85 -4.12
CA GLU A 42 17.04 0.30 -3.41
C GLU A 42 15.77 0.85 -4.11
N TYR A 43 14.58 0.86 -3.52
CA TYR A 43 13.45 1.59 -4.09
C TYR A 43 12.67 2.39 -3.05
N THR A 44 12.30 3.62 -3.37
CA THR A 44 11.47 4.46 -2.49
C THR A 44 10.01 4.38 -2.91
N VAL A 45 9.18 3.78 -2.04
CA VAL A 45 7.74 3.79 -2.20
C VAL A 45 7.19 5.10 -1.68
N MET A 46 6.44 5.80 -2.52
CA MET A 46 5.77 7.04 -2.17
C MET A 46 4.25 6.81 -2.12
N PHE A 47 3.61 7.25 -1.05
CA PHE A 47 2.17 7.23 -0.91
C PHE A 47 1.69 8.38 -0.02
N GLN A 48 0.41 8.74 -0.14
CA GLN A 48 -0.23 9.74 0.72
C GLN A 48 -1.33 9.09 1.56
N GLN A 49 -1.28 9.28 2.87
CA GLN A 49 -2.40 9.00 3.77
C GLN A 49 -3.30 10.23 3.78
N HIS A 50 -4.56 10.10 3.37
CA HIS A 50 -5.49 11.24 3.24
C HIS A 50 -6.29 11.56 4.50
N LEU A 51 -6.51 10.55 5.34
CA LEU A 51 -7.12 10.63 6.66
C LEU A 51 -6.34 9.69 7.56
N ASN A 52 -6.07 10.15 8.77
CA ASN A 52 -5.39 9.35 9.76
C ASN A 52 -6.43 8.84 10.78
N HIS A 53 -6.36 7.54 11.03
CA HIS A 53 -7.27 6.79 11.86
C HIS A 53 -6.60 6.36 13.18
N TYR A 54 -5.65 7.17 13.64
CA TYR A 54 -4.83 6.91 14.82
C TYR A 54 -5.69 6.71 16.07
N TYR A 55 -5.48 5.59 16.74
CA TYR A 55 -6.12 5.26 17.99
C TYR A 55 -5.08 5.17 19.12
N PRO A 56 -5.03 6.15 20.05
CA PRO A 56 -3.96 6.22 21.04
C PRO A 56 -3.74 4.96 21.88
N PRO A 57 -4.78 4.23 22.34
CA PRO A 57 -4.60 3.01 23.12
C PRO A 57 -4.00 1.83 22.33
N ASN A 58 -4.18 1.81 21.01
CA ASN A 58 -3.67 0.76 20.12
C ASN A 58 -3.41 1.34 18.72
N PRO A 59 -2.27 2.01 18.52
CA PRO A 59 -1.94 2.66 17.26
C PRO A 59 -1.99 1.71 16.08
N GLY A 60 -2.44 2.23 14.94
CA GLY A 60 -2.43 1.51 13.68
C GLY A 60 -1.03 1.12 13.22
N GLN A 61 -0.98 0.39 12.11
CA GLN A 61 0.25 -0.09 11.51
C GLN A 61 0.15 -0.01 9.99
N LEU A 62 1.25 0.37 9.36
CA LEU A 62 1.39 0.33 7.93
C LEU A 62 2.42 -0.73 7.54
N ASP A 63 2.22 -1.36 6.39
CA ASP A 63 3.20 -2.23 5.78
C ASP A 63 3.32 -2.02 4.28
N ILE A 64 4.51 -2.29 3.78
CA ILE A 64 4.76 -2.45 2.35
C ILE A 64 5.07 -3.92 2.12
N SER A 65 4.30 -4.55 1.26
CA SER A 65 4.40 -5.97 0.95
C SER A 65 4.50 -6.22 -0.55
N PHE A 66 5.01 -7.39 -0.91
CA PHE A 66 5.29 -7.81 -2.28
C PHE A 66 4.72 -9.20 -2.54
N ALA A 67 4.19 -9.41 -3.75
CA ALA A 67 3.80 -10.74 -4.23
C ALA A 67 4.11 -10.89 -5.72
N VAL A 68 4.37 -12.13 -6.15
CA VAL A 68 4.53 -12.49 -7.56
C VAL A 68 3.17 -12.88 -8.14
N GLY A 69 2.90 -12.51 -9.38
CA GLY A 69 1.66 -12.81 -10.08
C GLY A 69 0.93 -11.55 -10.54
N LEU A 70 -0.07 -11.76 -11.39
CA LEU A 70 -0.97 -10.70 -11.85
C LEU A 70 -1.96 -10.30 -10.76
N ASP A 71 -2.61 -11.26 -10.12
CA ASP A 71 -3.66 -11.01 -9.12
C ASP A 71 -3.44 -11.95 -7.93
N PRO A 72 -2.40 -11.70 -7.13
CA PRO A 72 -2.03 -12.55 -5.99
C PRO A 72 -3.11 -12.52 -4.90
N ASP A 73 -3.23 -13.62 -4.17
CA ASP A 73 -4.08 -13.73 -2.99
C ASP A 73 -3.43 -13.05 -1.77
N GLU A 74 -4.20 -12.79 -0.70
CA GLU A 74 -3.68 -12.18 0.53
C GLU A 74 -2.50 -12.96 1.13
N SER A 75 -2.52 -14.30 1.04
CA SER A 75 -1.47 -15.18 1.56
C SER A 75 -0.17 -15.14 0.79
N ASP A 76 -0.17 -14.61 -0.44
CA ASP A 76 1.03 -14.56 -1.28
C ASP A 76 1.93 -13.36 -0.94
N PHE A 77 1.41 -12.39 -0.21
CA PHE A 77 2.12 -11.17 0.14
C PHE A 77 3.16 -11.39 1.24
N GLN A 78 4.41 -11.07 0.92
CA GLN A 78 5.51 -11.01 1.86
C GLN A 78 5.77 -9.57 2.27
N THR A 79 5.77 -9.29 3.58
CA THR A 79 6.08 -7.96 4.11
C THR A 79 7.57 -7.64 3.91
N LEU A 80 7.85 -6.54 3.20
CA LEU A 80 9.20 -6.00 3.02
C LEU A 80 9.58 -5.09 4.20
N ILE A 81 8.64 -4.27 4.66
CA ILE A 81 8.80 -3.40 5.82
C ILE A 81 7.44 -3.16 6.48
N SER A 82 7.45 -2.96 7.79
CA SER A 82 6.31 -2.45 8.53
C SER A 82 6.75 -1.37 9.51
N PHE A 83 5.87 -0.41 9.75
CA PHE A 83 6.11 0.73 10.62
C PHE A 83 4.80 1.13 11.31
N ASN A 84 4.93 1.74 12.48
CA ASN A 84 3.78 2.18 13.25
C ASN A 84 3.13 3.39 12.58
N ASP A 85 1.81 3.46 12.72
CA ASP A 85 1.09 4.70 12.52
C ASP A 85 1.55 5.75 13.54
N TYR A 86 1.24 7.01 13.27
CA TYR A 86 1.70 8.13 14.07
C TYR A 86 0.52 9.04 14.43
N ASN A 87 0.65 9.81 15.51
CA ASN A 87 -0.37 10.77 15.91
C ASN A 87 -0.16 12.12 15.20
N PRO A 88 -0.99 12.49 14.22
CA PRO A 88 -0.92 13.81 13.57
C PRO A 88 -1.56 14.94 14.38
N MET A 89 -2.06 14.70 15.59
CA MET A 89 -2.89 15.60 16.42
C MET A 89 -4.28 15.94 15.83
N ASN A 90 -4.50 15.73 14.53
CA ASN A 90 -5.77 15.91 13.84
C ASN A 90 -5.96 14.80 12.79
N HIS A 91 -7.12 14.16 12.74
CA HIS A 91 -7.40 13.05 11.82
C HIS A 91 -7.50 13.51 10.35
N ASN A 92 -7.81 14.79 10.11
CA ASN A 92 -7.95 15.37 8.77
C ASN A 92 -6.61 15.88 8.22
N THR A 93 -5.59 15.03 8.20
CA THR A 93 -4.27 15.35 7.64
C THR A 93 -3.98 14.56 6.37
N GLN A 94 -3.35 15.22 5.40
CA GLN A 94 -2.74 14.58 4.25
C GLN A 94 -1.24 14.45 4.47
N THR A 95 -0.75 13.22 4.56
CA THR A 95 0.64 12.95 4.92
C THR A 95 1.32 12.16 3.83
N ASN A 96 2.38 12.74 3.28
CA ASN A 96 3.21 12.10 2.28
C ASN A 96 4.28 11.26 2.98
N PHE A 97 4.34 9.99 2.61
CA PHE A 97 5.37 9.07 3.06
C PHE A 97 6.32 8.76 1.90
N SER A 98 7.60 8.67 2.23
CA SER A 98 8.68 8.23 1.34
C SER A 98 9.45 7.14 2.08
N ILE A 99 9.11 5.88 1.80
CA ILE A 99 9.65 4.74 2.54
C ILE A 99 10.63 3.97 1.66
N PRO A 100 11.93 3.89 2.03
CA PRO A 100 12.88 3.05 1.32
C PRO A 100 12.59 1.58 1.62
N ILE A 101 12.61 0.75 0.58
CA ILE A 101 12.49 -0.71 0.65
C ILE A 101 13.59 -1.35 -0.17
N ARG A 102 14.00 -2.54 0.26
CA ARG A 102 14.82 -3.45 -0.54
C ARG A 102 13.90 -4.32 -1.38
N LEU A 103 13.93 -4.16 -2.71
CA LEU A 103 13.17 -5.05 -3.59
C LEU A 103 13.72 -6.48 -3.51
N PRO A 104 12.87 -7.52 -3.61
CA PRO A 104 13.32 -8.90 -3.67
C PRO A 104 14.33 -9.11 -4.78
N ASN A 105 15.38 -9.89 -4.52
CA ASN A 105 16.35 -10.29 -5.54
C ASN A 105 15.82 -11.45 -6.40
N GLN A 106 14.65 -11.22 -7.01
CA GLN A 106 13.94 -12.18 -7.83
C GLN A 106 13.29 -11.45 -9.01
N PRO A 107 13.69 -11.75 -10.25
CA PRO A 107 13.01 -11.23 -11.43
C PRO A 107 11.55 -11.70 -11.50
N CYS A 108 10.66 -10.82 -11.95
CA CYS A 108 9.26 -11.12 -12.16
C CYS A 108 8.69 -10.23 -13.26
N ASP A 109 8.05 -10.84 -14.28
CA ASP A 109 7.35 -10.07 -15.32
C ASP A 109 6.03 -9.47 -14.81
N HIS A 110 5.45 -10.12 -13.81
CA HIS A 110 4.22 -9.73 -13.14
C HIS A 110 4.39 -9.86 -11.63
N CYS A 111 4.38 -8.74 -10.94
CA CYS A 111 4.45 -8.68 -9.50
C CYS A 111 3.78 -7.42 -8.99
N VAL A 112 3.41 -7.43 -7.71
CA VAL A 112 2.59 -6.40 -7.08
C VAL A 112 3.30 -5.90 -5.84
N LEU A 113 3.46 -4.57 -5.75
CA LEU A 113 3.74 -3.91 -4.48
C LEU A 113 2.43 -3.44 -3.87
N ARG A 114 2.30 -3.63 -2.57
CA ARG A 114 1.14 -3.22 -1.80
C ARG A 114 1.54 -2.33 -0.64
N VAL A 115 0.82 -1.22 -0.46
CA VAL A 115 0.76 -0.49 0.80
C VAL A 115 -0.53 -0.90 1.51
N ARG A 116 -0.41 -1.29 2.77
CA ARG A 116 -1.55 -1.64 3.62
C ARG A 116 -1.52 -0.81 4.90
N TYR A 117 -2.67 -0.29 5.32
CA TYR A 117 -2.85 0.43 6.57
C TYR A 117 -3.92 -0.24 7.43
N LEU A 118 -3.52 -0.78 8.57
CA LEU A 118 -4.39 -1.36 9.58
C LEU A 118 -4.61 -0.30 10.67
N THR A 119 -5.83 0.24 10.81
CA THR A 119 -6.09 1.35 11.74
C THR A 119 -6.07 0.91 13.19
N LYS A 120 -6.52 -0.34 13.46
CA LYS A 120 -6.68 -0.93 14.81
C LYS A 120 -7.57 -0.10 15.75
N ASN A 121 -8.34 0.84 15.21
CA ASN A 121 -9.26 1.69 15.96
C ASN A 121 -10.61 0.98 16.13
N PRO A 122 -10.96 0.50 17.34
CA PRO A 122 -12.20 -0.22 17.57
C PRO A 122 -13.44 0.69 17.51
N ASP A 123 -13.28 2.02 17.55
CA ASP A 123 -14.38 2.98 17.55
C ASP A 123 -14.87 3.34 16.14
N GLU A 124 -14.21 2.82 15.10
CA GLU A 124 -14.65 2.97 13.71
C GLU A 124 -15.86 2.09 13.40
N GLU A 125 -16.70 2.48 12.43
CA GLU A 125 -17.94 1.73 12.07
C GLU A 125 -17.73 0.23 11.84
N ASP A 126 -16.51 -0.19 11.45
CA ASP A 126 -16.15 -1.60 11.23
C ASP A 126 -15.20 -2.18 12.31
N HIS A 127 -15.07 -1.53 13.47
CA HIS A 127 -14.22 -1.95 14.60
C HIS A 127 -12.75 -2.22 14.21
N GLY A 128 -12.20 -1.33 13.39
CA GLY A 128 -10.87 -1.41 12.82
C GLY A 128 -10.93 -1.66 11.32
N MET A 129 -10.34 -0.75 10.55
CA MET A 129 -10.35 -0.82 9.09
C MET A 129 -8.96 -1.20 8.57
N THR A 130 -8.94 -1.90 7.44
CA THR A 130 -7.72 -2.14 6.67
C THR A 130 -7.87 -1.53 5.29
N PHE A 131 -6.91 -0.71 4.88
CA PHE A 131 -6.88 -0.11 3.55
C PHE A 131 -5.77 -0.72 2.71
N HIS A 132 -6.06 -1.03 1.45
CA HIS A 132 -5.17 -1.73 0.55
C HIS A 132 -4.96 -0.93 -0.74
N GLN A 133 -3.71 -0.64 -1.08
CA GLN A 133 -3.32 0.01 -2.33
C GLN A 133 -2.25 -0.82 -3.03
N CYS A 134 -2.53 -1.29 -4.25
CA CYS A 134 -1.60 -2.09 -5.04
C CYS A 134 -1.08 -1.32 -6.24
N SER A 135 0.17 -1.55 -6.62
CA SER A 135 0.80 -1.08 -7.86
C SER A 135 1.43 -2.27 -8.56
N ASP A 136 1.24 -2.37 -9.87
CA ASP A 136 1.90 -3.41 -10.67
C ASP A 136 3.32 -3.00 -11.03
N ILE A 137 4.24 -3.94 -10.87
CA ILE A 137 5.64 -3.77 -11.19
C ILE A 137 6.16 -4.96 -12.01
N ARG A 138 7.31 -4.74 -12.65
CA ARG A 138 8.16 -5.76 -13.25
C ARG A 138 9.53 -5.62 -12.62
N LEU A 139 10.11 -6.72 -12.14
CA LEU A 139 11.49 -6.77 -11.70
C LEU A 139 12.35 -7.44 -12.77
N THR A 140 13.33 -6.72 -13.32
CA THR A 140 14.34 -7.29 -14.21
C THR A 140 15.50 -7.85 -13.39
N ALA A 141 16.25 -8.80 -13.94
CA ALA A 141 17.48 -9.27 -13.30
C ALA A 141 18.45 -8.10 -13.03
N SER A 142 19.11 -8.13 -11.88
CA SER A 142 20.25 -7.26 -11.61
C SER A 142 21.41 -7.67 -12.51
N SER A 143 22.11 -6.68 -13.09
CA SER A 143 23.30 -6.93 -13.92
C SER A 143 24.53 -7.24 -13.09
#